data_AF-A0A0P9EXG0-F1
#
_entry.id   AF-A0A0P9EXG0-F1
#
_cell.length_a   1.000
_cell.length_b   1.000
_cell.length_c   1.000
_cell.angle_alpha   90.00
_cell.angle_beta   90.00
_cell.angle_gamma   90.00
#
_symmetry.space_group_name_H-M   'P 1'
#
loop_
_entity.id
_entity.type
_entity.pdbx_description
1 polymer ?
#
loop_
_entity_poly.entity_id
_entity_poly.type
_entity_poly.pdbx_seq_one_letter_code
_entity_poly.pdbx_strand_id
1 'polypeptide(L)'
;MGTSAAPPACSPTFQAHLERFRCSPSPTSTRRPSRLAETDTTTASAPSAVVLDSSAADQSPARPTRSPLKRPRTRVLSTPPRADGTSAHFQPGPEATDDLKPSVIDDLPVTPSKKKKKRPPRPYADPSEYAHLGADPLQDYLDDGLSVLLCGINPGVKSAQLGLHYANPTNHYWRCLAESGMTPRRLHPSEGPTLPSLGIGSTNLVERPTAEMSEISNQEMAARVPGLLRKVVRHKPKILAFVGMKICEVVLRYLHNLPRRSASSTSSTSTSPGRRKAMPKVKIGVQPVVISLGDDGLEAPGKIYLWCLPSTSARVVEYQLVDKVKIWTRLKADMDRLAQDPSADLDLPEGTVAHPVEALFPAQQSGTAGSRAYTVTLVKEEDLREGESMTRRGEEARPAMEIKKE
;
A
#
# COMPACT_ATOMS: atom_id res chain seq x y z
N MET A 1 11.60 -21.51 54.81
CA MET A 1 12.52 -20.36 54.65
C MET A 1 13.20 -20.51 53.30
N GLY A 2 12.88 -19.65 52.34
CA GLY A 2 13.50 -19.61 51.01
C GLY A 2 13.80 -18.15 50.68
N THR A 3 15.09 -17.83 50.57
CA THR A 3 15.62 -16.48 50.41
C THR A 3 15.37 -15.94 49.00
N SER A 4 14.69 -14.80 48.91
CA SER A 4 14.49 -14.03 47.68
C SER A 4 15.77 -13.29 47.32
N ALA A 5 16.33 -13.56 46.14
CA ALA A 5 17.48 -12.84 45.60
C ALA A 5 17.02 -11.55 44.91
N ALA A 6 17.60 -10.42 45.30
CA ALA A 6 17.34 -9.11 44.71
C ALA A 6 17.87 -9.02 43.25
N PRO A 7 17.19 -8.28 42.35
CA PRO A 7 17.63 -8.12 40.97
C PRO A 7 18.89 -7.23 40.87
N PRO A 8 19.72 -7.43 39.83
CA PRO A 8 20.98 -6.71 39.67
C PRO A 8 20.76 -5.22 39.36
N ALA A 9 21.60 -4.37 39.96
CA ALA A 9 21.58 -2.93 39.76
C ALA A 9 21.92 -2.54 38.31
N CYS A 10 21.11 -1.64 37.73
CA CYS A 10 21.33 -1.08 36.40
C CYS A 10 22.63 -0.26 36.33
N SER A 11 23.30 -0.27 35.17
CA SER A 11 24.52 0.52 34.97
C SER A 11 24.24 2.03 35.05
N PRO A 12 25.20 2.84 35.54
CA PRO A 12 25.03 4.30 35.67
C PRO A 12 24.70 4.99 34.33
N THR A 13 25.24 4.45 33.22
CA THR A 13 24.97 4.92 31.86
C THR A 13 23.54 4.65 31.39
N PHE A 14 22.93 3.54 31.83
CA PHE A 14 21.54 3.23 31.52
C PHE A 14 20.57 4.11 32.33
N GLN A 15 20.88 4.38 33.59
CA GLN A 15 20.12 5.31 34.43
C GLN A 15 20.15 6.75 33.87
N ALA A 16 21.31 7.24 33.46
CA ALA A 16 21.44 8.57 32.85
C ALA A 16 20.69 8.69 31.51
N HIS A 17 20.54 7.58 30.77
CA HIS A 17 19.74 7.55 29.53
C HIS A 17 18.24 7.60 29.83
N LEU A 18 17.78 6.95 30.89
CA LEU A 18 16.38 6.96 31.35
C LEU A 18 15.94 8.33 31.90
N GLU A 19 16.83 9.03 32.60
CA GLU A 19 16.59 10.40 33.12
C GLU A 19 16.27 11.40 32.00
N ARG A 20 16.80 11.21 30.78
CA ARG A 20 16.49 12.07 29.62
C ARG A 20 15.06 11.91 29.08
N PHE A 21 14.36 10.83 29.47
CA PHE A 21 12.98 10.54 29.05
C PHE A 21 11.98 10.65 30.21
N ARG A 22 12.42 11.10 31.40
CA ARG A 22 11.51 11.46 32.47
C ARG A 22 10.78 12.75 32.10
N CYS A 23 9.49 12.64 31.81
CA CYS A 23 8.61 13.80 31.71
C CYS A 23 8.52 14.48 33.08
N SER A 24 9.03 15.70 33.18
CA SER A 24 8.74 16.58 34.31
C SER A 24 7.26 16.96 34.30
N PRO A 25 6.49 16.79 35.39
CA PRO A 25 5.17 17.38 35.50
C PRO A 25 5.32 18.90 35.63
N SER A 26 4.78 19.64 34.66
CA SER A 26 4.62 21.10 34.76
C SER A 26 3.65 21.42 35.91
N PRO A 27 3.89 22.47 36.72
CA PRO A 27 3.09 22.73 37.91
C PRO A 27 1.65 23.09 37.56
N THR A 28 0.72 22.36 38.19
CA THR A 28 -0.71 22.60 38.25
C THR A 28 -1.01 24.02 38.75
N SER A 29 -1.74 24.81 37.94
CA SER A 29 -2.43 26.01 38.43
C SER A 29 -3.72 25.58 39.13
N THR A 30 -3.74 25.69 40.45
CA THR A 30 -4.91 25.46 41.30
C THR A 30 -5.87 26.65 41.26
N ARG A 31 -7.06 26.35 40.75
CA ARG A 31 -8.36 27.05 40.83
C ARG A 31 -8.64 27.83 42.12
N ARG A 32 -9.38 28.95 42.00
CA ARG A 32 -10.34 29.39 43.03
C ARG A 32 -11.66 29.85 42.39
N PRO A 33 -12.82 29.48 42.94
CA PRO A 33 -14.13 29.85 42.40
C PRO A 33 -14.66 31.14 43.05
N SER A 34 -15.45 31.91 42.31
CA SER A 34 -16.31 32.96 42.86
C SER A 34 -17.78 32.66 42.55
N ARG A 35 -18.61 33.11 43.47
CA ARG A 35 -19.93 32.65 43.88
C ARG A 35 -20.99 33.68 43.45
N LEU A 36 -22.17 33.19 43.06
CA LEU A 36 -23.53 33.76 43.11
C LEU A 36 -23.77 35.21 42.64
N ALA A 37 -24.69 35.36 41.68
CA ALA A 37 -25.83 36.27 41.80
C ALA A 37 -26.98 35.78 40.89
N GLU A 38 -28.13 35.54 41.52
CA GLU A 38 -29.46 35.41 40.92
C GLU A 38 -29.90 36.77 40.34
N THR A 39 -30.65 36.77 39.23
CA THR A 39 -31.93 37.50 39.07
C THR A 39 -32.66 37.05 37.80
N ASP A 40 -33.83 36.45 38.02
CA ASP A 40 -35.13 36.68 37.39
C ASP A 40 -35.29 37.00 35.89
N THR A 41 -36.15 36.19 35.26
CA THR A 41 -37.36 36.54 34.45
C THR A 41 -37.14 37.59 33.33
N THR A 42 -37.40 37.32 32.05
CA THR A 42 -38.76 37.36 31.46
C THR A 42 -38.71 36.96 29.97
N THR A 43 -39.71 36.19 29.56
CA THR A 43 -40.43 36.07 28.27
C THR A 43 -39.99 36.89 27.04
N ALA A 44 -39.97 36.22 25.87
CA ALA A 44 -40.67 36.58 24.62
C ALA A 44 -39.82 36.66 23.32
N SER A 45 -40.20 35.76 22.41
CA SER A 45 -40.54 35.98 20.99
C SER A 45 -39.49 36.33 19.94
N ALA A 46 -39.49 35.50 18.88
CA ALA A 46 -39.00 35.81 17.53
C ALA A 46 -39.79 36.98 16.88
N PRO A 47 -39.30 37.57 15.76
CA PRO A 47 -39.67 36.99 14.45
C PRO A 47 -38.64 37.12 13.29
N SER A 48 -38.87 36.24 12.31
CA SER A 48 -38.80 36.31 10.83
C SER A 48 -38.00 37.37 10.05
N ALA A 49 -37.26 36.80 9.07
CA ALA A 49 -37.29 37.03 7.62
C ALA A 49 -37.09 38.43 7.03
N VAL A 50 -36.10 38.53 6.13
CA VAL A 50 -36.12 39.49 5.01
C VAL A 50 -35.69 38.77 3.73
N VAL A 51 -36.57 38.82 2.73
CA VAL A 51 -36.39 38.48 1.32
C VAL A 51 -36.44 39.79 0.54
N LEU A 52 -35.48 40.01 -0.37
CA LEU A 52 -35.53 40.90 -1.56
C LEU A 52 -34.45 40.33 -2.51
N ASP A 53 -34.75 39.59 -3.57
CA ASP A 53 -35.32 39.94 -4.89
C ASP A 53 -34.69 41.16 -5.58
N SER A 54 -33.98 40.91 -6.71
CA SER A 54 -34.35 41.43 -8.04
C SER A 54 -33.17 41.48 -9.03
N SER A 55 -33.33 40.72 -10.12
CA SER A 55 -33.10 41.10 -11.55
C SER A 55 -31.69 41.53 -12.01
N ALA A 56 -31.25 41.36 -13.25
CA ALA A 56 -31.63 40.60 -14.45
C ALA A 56 -30.54 40.90 -15.51
N ALA A 57 -30.35 39.99 -16.46
CA ALA A 57 -29.74 40.19 -17.80
C ALA A 57 -28.20 40.46 -17.81
N ASP A 58 -27.38 40.08 -18.78
CA ASP A 58 -27.55 39.61 -20.16
C ASP A 58 -26.17 39.11 -20.71
N GLN A 59 -26.20 38.37 -21.83
CA GLN A 59 -25.14 38.14 -22.85
C GLN A 59 -23.99 37.11 -22.62
N SER A 60 -24.07 36.03 -23.40
CA SER A 60 -22.93 35.26 -23.97
C SER A 60 -22.40 35.95 -25.25
N PRO A 61 -21.40 35.46 -26.04
CA PRO A 61 -20.45 34.35 -25.90
C PRO A 61 -18.97 34.72 -26.27
N ALA A 62 -17.98 33.83 -26.06
CA ALA A 62 -16.93 33.45 -27.05
C ALA A 62 -15.71 32.74 -26.42
N ARG A 63 -15.17 31.78 -27.19
CA ARG A 63 -14.06 30.85 -26.94
C ARG A 63 -12.77 31.36 -27.67
N PRO A 64 -11.73 30.53 -27.89
CA PRO A 64 -10.62 30.03 -27.04
C PRO A 64 -9.26 30.70 -27.32
N THR A 65 -8.29 30.67 -26.40
CA THR A 65 -6.86 30.69 -26.80
C THR A 65 -5.91 29.91 -25.87
N ARG A 66 -5.24 28.93 -26.51
CA ARG A 66 -3.80 28.56 -26.47
C ARG A 66 -3.05 28.53 -25.13
N SER A 67 -2.63 27.32 -24.80
CA SER A 67 -1.54 26.93 -23.88
C SER A 67 -0.19 27.63 -24.14
N PRO A 68 0.61 27.90 -23.09
CA PRO A 68 2.05 28.14 -23.22
C PRO A 68 2.91 26.93 -22.80
N LEU A 69 3.97 26.72 -23.58
CA LEU A 69 5.02 25.74 -23.40
C LEU A 69 5.91 25.99 -22.16
N LYS A 70 6.52 24.89 -21.71
CA LYS A 70 7.57 24.74 -20.69
C LYS A 70 8.74 25.71 -20.84
N ARG A 71 9.21 26.27 -19.71
CA ARG A 71 10.62 26.66 -19.48
C ARG A 71 11.04 26.45 -18.00
N PRO A 72 12.35 26.28 -17.72
CA PRO A 72 12.86 25.54 -16.57
C PRO A 72 12.97 26.41 -15.30
N ARG A 73 12.73 25.81 -14.13
CA ARG A 73 12.89 26.49 -12.83
C ARG A 73 14.24 26.16 -12.20
N THR A 74 15.13 27.16 -12.20
CA THR A 74 16.23 27.29 -11.23
C THR A 74 15.67 27.75 -9.88
N ARG A 75 16.32 27.25 -8.82
CA ARG A 75 15.91 27.31 -7.43
C ARG A 75 16.49 28.58 -6.78
N VAL A 76 15.65 29.48 -6.31
CA VAL A 76 16.04 30.53 -5.34
C VAL A 76 15.11 30.43 -4.15
N LEU A 77 15.71 30.32 -2.97
CA LEU A 77 15.08 30.24 -1.67
C LEU A 77 14.77 31.68 -1.21
N SER A 78 13.49 32.01 -1.03
CA SER A 78 13.09 33.27 -0.39
C SER A 78 12.18 32.95 0.79
N THR A 79 12.69 33.24 1.98
CA THR A 79 11.95 33.25 3.26
C THR A 79 11.06 34.49 3.34
N PRO A 80 9.84 34.40 3.91
CA PRO A 80 8.96 35.56 4.07
C PRO A 80 9.41 36.46 5.25
N PRO A 81 9.13 37.78 5.20
CA PRO A 81 9.48 38.72 6.27
C PRO A 81 8.53 38.62 7.48
N ARG A 82 9.06 38.89 8.68
CA ARG A 82 8.29 39.02 9.93
C ARG A 82 7.68 40.42 10.09
N ALA A 83 6.61 40.51 10.88
CA ALA A 83 5.65 41.62 10.95
C ALA A 83 5.97 42.67 12.03
N ASP A 84 7.24 42.93 12.29
CA ASP A 84 7.74 43.79 13.35
C ASP A 84 8.85 44.70 12.80
N GLY A 85 8.42 45.70 12.02
CA GLY A 85 9.26 46.61 11.23
C GLY A 85 10.27 47.44 12.03
N THR A 86 11.42 46.83 12.37
CA THR A 86 12.58 47.56 12.88
C THR A 86 13.84 47.16 12.09
N SER A 87 14.37 48.12 11.33
CA SER A 87 15.70 48.06 10.76
C SER A 87 16.71 48.53 11.80
N ALA A 88 17.81 47.80 12.00
CA ALA A 88 18.96 48.34 12.69
C ALA A 88 20.25 47.91 11.97
N HIS A 89 20.86 48.90 11.33
CA HIS A 89 22.28 48.94 11.01
C HIS A 89 23.12 48.57 12.24
N PHE A 90 24.07 47.67 12.08
CA PHE A 90 25.14 47.46 13.05
C PHE A 90 26.48 47.71 12.35
N GLN A 91 27.19 48.76 12.76
CA GLN A 91 28.59 49.00 12.41
C GLN A 91 29.47 48.62 13.61
N PRO A 92 30.58 47.89 13.42
CA PRO A 92 31.50 47.56 14.49
C PRO A 92 32.50 48.70 14.74
N GLY A 93 32.71 49.08 16.01
CA GLY A 93 33.75 49.99 16.47
C GLY A 93 35.09 49.27 16.78
N PRO A 94 36.19 50.02 17.02
CA PRO A 94 37.55 49.47 17.03
C PRO A 94 38.03 48.98 18.42
N GLU A 95 38.85 47.94 18.36
CA GLU A 95 39.90 47.47 19.29
C GLU A 95 39.56 47.05 20.74
N ALA A 96 39.74 45.76 21.00
CA ALA A 96 40.61 45.28 22.08
C ALA A 96 41.32 44.01 21.60
N THR A 97 42.65 44.08 21.56
CA THR A 97 43.60 43.02 21.21
C THR A 97 43.58 41.91 22.25
N ASP A 98 43.43 40.66 21.82
CA ASP A 98 43.91 39.52 22.59
C ASP A 98 44.55 38.50 21.65
N ASP A 99 45.82 38.23 21.92
CA ASP A 99 46.76 37.50 21.07
C ASP A 99 46.49 35.99 21.14
N LEU A 100 45.85 35.43 20.11
CA LEU A 100 45.94 33.99 19.81
C LEU A 100 46.20 33.76 18.32
N LYS A 101 47.38 33.18 18.07
CA LYS A 101 47.95 32.86 16.75
C LYS A 101 46.94 32.15 15.83
N PRO A 102 46.90 32.49 14.53
CA PRO A 102 46.13 31.72 13.56
C PRO A 102 46.77 30.34 13.40
N SER A 103 46.06 29.30 13.82
CA SER A 103 46.36 27.95 13.39
C SER A 103 46.03 27.86 11.90
N VAL A 104 47.04 27.49 11.12
CA VAL A 104 46.92 27.15 9.71
C VAL A 104 45.88 26.03 9.61
N ILE A 105 44.72 26.35 9.04
CA ILE A 105 43.73 25.36 8.66
C ILE A 105 44.27 24.75 7.38
N ASP A 106 44.91 23.59 7.49
CA ASP A 106 45.26 22.78 6.32
C ASP A 106 43.97 22.50 5.54
N ASP A 107 43.93 23.00 4.30
CA ASP A 107 42.97 22.61 3.26
C ASP A 107 43.14 21.11 2.98
N LEU A 108 42.51 20.28 3.81
CA LEU A 108 42.37 18.86 3.52
C LEU A 108 41.41 18.71 2.33
N PRO A 109 41.82 18.03 1.25
CA PRO A 109 40.96 17.86 0.09
C PRO A 109 39.73 17.04 0.51
N VAL A 110 38.55 17.64 0.35
CA VAL A 110 37.26 16.93 0.46
C VAL A 110 37.26 15.83 -0.59
N THR A 111 37.60 14.62 -0.16
CA THR A 111 37.56 13.46 -1.05
C THR A 111 36.13 13.23 -1.51
N PRO A 112 35.87 13.09 -2.83
CA PRO A 112 34.53 12.80 -3.31
C PRO A 112 34.12 11.43 -2.75
N SER A 113 33.12 11.44 -1.87
CA SER A 113 32.56 10.23 -1.28
C SER A 113 32.14 9.28 -2.39
N LYS A 114 32.87 8.15 -2.52
CA LYS A 114 32.58 7.11 -3.51
C LYS A 114 31.11 6.70 -3.38
N LYS A 115 30.32 6.88 -4.46
CA LYS A 115 28.93 6.41 -4.52
C LYS A 115 28.90 4.94 -4.11
N LYS A 116 28.32 4.62 -2.94
CA LYS A 116 28.17 3.24 -2.47
C LYS A 116 27.40 2.45 -3.55
N LYS A 117 28.01 1.36 -4.05
CA LYS A 117 27.36 0.46 -5.01
C LYS A 117 26.03 -0.03 -4.39
N LYS A 118 24.93 0.09 -5.14
CA LYS A 118 23.63 -0.43 -4.71
C LYS A 118 23.76 -1.95 -4.53
N ARG A 119 23.32 -2.47 -3.39
CA ARG A 119 23.24 -3.93 -3.18
C ARG A 119 22.26 -4.52 -4.18
N PRO A 120 22.58 -5.68 -4.79
CA PRO A 120 21.65 -6.36 -5.69
C PRO A 120 20.36 -6.75 -4.93
N PRO A 121 19.21 -6.82 -5.63
CA PRO A 121 17.98 -7.32 -5.04
C PRO A 121 18.16 -8.77 -4.61
N ARG A 122 17.49 -9.16 -3.53
CA ARG A 122 17.52 -10.55 -3.06
C ARG A 122 16.81 -11.47 -4.05
N PRO A 123 17.33 -12.68 -4.32
CA PRO A 123 16.65 -13.67 -5.15
C PRO A 123 15.40 -14.20 -4.46
N TYR A 124 14.66 -15.09 -5.12
CA TYR A 124 13.56 -15.83 -4.51
C TYR A 124 14.00 -16.50 -3.20
N ALA A 125 13.18 -16.37 -2.16
CA ALA A 125 13.37 -17.04 -0.88
C ALA A 125 12.36 -18.17 -0.72
N ASP A 126 12.84 -19.37 -0.44
CA ASP A 126 11.99 -20.52 -0.12
C ASP A 126 11.16 -20.22 1.15
N PRO A 127 9.88 -20.64 1.22
CA PRO A 127 9.08 -20.46 2.43
C PRO A 127 9.73 -20.97 3.73
N SER A 128 10.61 -21.99 3.66
CA SER A 128 11.31 -22.51 4.83
C SER A 128 12.25 -21.48 5.49
N GLU A 129 12.78 -20.52 4.74
CA GLU A 129 13.70 -19.49 5.25
C GLU A 129 13.06 -18.63 6.35
N TYR A 130 11.75 -18.36 6.22
CA TYR A 130 10.99 -17.54 7.15
C TYR A 130 9.95 -18.33 7.95
N ALA A 131 10.01 -19.67 7.94
CA ALA A 131 9.01 -20.53 8.62
C ALA A 131 8.87 -20.24 10.13
N HIS A 132 9.95 -19.82 10.78
CA HIS A 132 9.97 -19.41 12.19
C HIS A 132 9.10 -18.18 12.50
N LEU A 133 8.66 -17.43 11.49
CA LEU A 133 7.76 -16.28 11.62
C LEU A 133 6.29 -16.63 11.42
N GLY A 134 5.96 -17.90 11.13
CA GLY A 134 4.61 -18.34 10.79
C GLY A 134 4.29 -18.18 9.29
N ALA A 135 3.44 -19.07 8.79
CA ALA A 135 3.04 -19.09 7.37
C ALA A 135 2.06 -17.98 6.98
N ASP A 136 1.23 -17.54 7.93
CA ASP A 136 0.30 -16.41 7.80
C ASP A 136 0.19 -15.65 9.12
N PRO A 137 1.17 -14.79 9.44
CA PRO A 137 1.30 -14.19 10.76
C PRO A 137 0.44 -12.95 10.98
N LEU A 138 -0.23 -12.43 9.94
CA LEU A 138 -1.00 -11.20 10.02
C LEU A 138 -2.49 -11.48 9.84
N GLN A 139 -3.27 -11.16 10.87
CA GLN A 139 -4.72 -11.10 10.75
C GLN A 139 -5.12 -10.01 9.76
N ASP A 140 -5.99 -10.33 8.81
CA ASP A 140 -6.61 -9.32 7.96
C ASP A 140 -7.59 -8.46 8.77
N TYR A 141 -7.63 -7.16 8.45
CA TYR A 141 -8.62 -6.23 8.97
C TYR A 141 -9.71 -6.07 7.91
N LEU A 142 -10.80 -6.83 8.08
CA LEU A 142 -11.91 -6.90 7.13
C LEU A 142 -13.22 -6.68 7.87
N ASP A 143 -14.13 -5.99 7.20
CA ASP A 143 -15.53 -5.83 7.58
C ASP A 143 -16.33 -5.62 6.29
N ASP A 144 -17.65 -5.68 6.37
CA ASP A 144 -18.51 -5.41 5.21
C ASP A 144 -18.67 -3.90 5.00
N GLY A 145 -18.90 -3.47 3.77
CA GLY A 145 -19.18 -2.06 3.47
C GLY A 145 -17.99 -1.10 3.60
N LEU A 146 -16.75 -1.62 3.58
CA LEU A 146 -15.54 -0.80 3.62
C LEU A 146 -15.52 0.25 2.50
N SER A 147 -15.16 1.49 2.83
CA SER A 147 -14.87 2.53 1.84
C SER A 147 -13.63 2.17 1.01
N VAL A 148 -12.63 1.56 1.64
CA VAL A 148 -11.43 1.08 0.96
C VAL A 148 -10.84 -0.17 1.61
N LEU A 149 -10.42 -1.14 0.80
CA LEU A 149 -9.56 -2.24 1.22
C LEU A 149 -8.13 -2.01 0.72
N LEU A 150 -7.19 -1.77 1.64
CA LEU A 150 -5.77 -1.58 1.33
C LEU A 150 -5.08 -2.94 1.27
N CYS A 151 -4.60 -3.32 0.08
CA CYS A 151 -3.88 -4.57 -0.15
C CYS A 151 -2.38 -4.31 -0.26
N GLY A 152 -1.61 -4.78 0.72
CA GLY A 152 -0.16 -4.88 0.67
C GLY A 152 0.32 -6.08 -0.14
N ILE A 153 1.64 -6.22 -0.23
CA ILE A 153 2.27 -7.34 -0.94
C ILE A 153 2.27 -8.57 -0.05
N ASN A 154 2.98 -8.47 1.07
CA ASN A 154 3.19 -9.51 2.03
C ASN A 154 3.75 -8.91 3.34
N PRO A 155 3.68 -9.64 4.47
CA PRO A 155 4.29 -9.19 5.72
C PRO A 155 5.82 -9.03 5.59
N GLY A 156 6.33 -7.86 5.96
CA GLY A 156 7.77 -7.71 6.20
C GLY A 156 8.17 -8.41 7.50
N VAL A 157 9.45 -8.82 7.65
CA VAL A 157 9.97 -9.50 8.85
C VAL A 157 9.49 -8.88 10.17
N LYS A 158 9.59 -7.56 10.34
CA LYS A 158 9.16 -6.88 11.57
C LYS A 158 7.65 -6.91 11.78
N SER A 159 6.87 -6.85 10.70
CA SER A 159 5.42 -7.00 10.76
C SER A 159 5.03 -8.39 11.21
N ALA A 160 5.66 -9.41 10.62
CA ALA A 160 5.41 -10.81 10.97
C ALA A 160 5.78 -11.13 12.42
N GLN A 161 6.95 -10.67 12.88
CA GLN A 161 7.38 -10.85 14.28
C GLN A 161 6.41 -10.27 15.30
N LEU A 162 5.71 -9.18 14.95
CA LEU A 162 4.79 -8.49 15.84
C LEU A 162 3.33 -8.89 15.63
N GLY A 163 3.00 -9.59 14.54
CA GLY A 163 1.61 -9.79 14.13
C GLY A 163 0.90 -8.51 13.71
N LEU A 164 1.64 -7.47 13.29
CA LEU A 164 1.10 -6.13 13.02
C LEU A 164 1.40 -5.64 11.60
N HIS A 165 0.35 -5.22 10.88
CA HIS A 165 0.49 -4.61 9.56
C HIS A 165 1.38 -3.36 9.58
N TYR A 166 2.33 -3.31 8.64
CA TYR A 166 3.25 -2.18 8.43
C TYR A 166 4.00 -1.69 9.69
N ALA A 167 4.40 -2.60 10.59
CA ALA A 167 4.99 -2.28 11.89
C ALA A 167 6.42 -1.75 11.86
N ASN A 168 7.12 -1.84 10.71
CA ASN A 168 8.47 -1.29 10.60
C ASN A 168 8.42 0.25 10.73
N PRO A 169 9.22 0.88 11.63
CA PRO A 169 9.19 2.33 11.85
C PRO A 169 9.52 3.17 10.61
N THR A 170 10.26 2.60 9.66
CA THR A 170 10.60 3.26 8.39
C THR A 170 9.46 3.16 7.36
N ASN A 171 8.43 2.36 7.60
CA ASN A 171 7.28 2.28 6.72
C ASN A 171 6.39 3.52 6.88
N HIS A 172 6.00 4.11 5.75
CA HIS A 172 5.21 5.34 5.73
C HIS A 172 3.70 5.11 5.89
N TYR A 173 3.20 3.87 5.88
CA TYR A 173 1.76 3.55 5.86
C TYR A 173 0.93 4.32 6.89
N TRP A 174 1.29 4.21 8.17
CA TRP A 174 0.57 4.87 9.27
C TRP A 174 0.68 6.40 9.23
N ARG A 175 1.77 6.94 8.66
CA ARG A 175 1.91 8.38 8.44
C ARG A 175 1.05 8.83 7.27
N CYS A 176 1.05 8.09 6.16
CA CYS A 176 0.22 8.37 4.99
C CYS A 176 -1.27 8.36 5.34
N LEU A 177 -1.74 7.40 6.15
CA LEU A 177 -3.13 7.39 6.64
C LEU A 177 -3.50 8.69 7.38
N ALA A 178 -2.68 9.09 8.35
CA ALA A 178 -2.96 10.27 9.16
C ALA A 178 -2.80 11.58 8.38
N GLU A 179 -1.68 11.75 7.68
CA GLU A 179 -1.35 13.00 6.98
C GLU A 179 -2.21 13.21 5.72
N SER A 180 -2.85 12.16 5.18
CA SER A 180 -3.85 12.30 4.10
C SER A 180 -5.26 12.58 4.62
N GLY A 181 -5.49 12.54 5.93
CA GLY A 181 -6.80 12.70 6.55
C GLY A 181 -7.69 11.45 6.51
N MET A 182 -7.15 10.28 6.16
CA MET A 182 -7.91 9.00 6.22
C MET A 182 -8.17 8.57 7.66
N THR A 183 -7.32 8.94 8.60
CA THR A 183 -7.52 8.72 10.03
C THR A 183 -7.43 10.04 10.80
N PRO A 184 -8.17 10.22 11.91
CA PRO A 184 -8.22 11.49 12.65
C PRO A 184 -6.87 11.85 13.30
N ARG A 185 -6.03 10.85 13.56
CA ARG A 185 -4.66 10.98 14.05
C ARG A 185 -3.79 9.85 13.50
N ARG A 186 -2.50 9.90 13.81
CA ARG A 186 -1.60 8.77 13.57
C ARG A 186 -1.88 7.66 14.58
N LEU A 187 -2.39 6.54 14.07
CA LEU A 187 -2.56 5.31 14.83
C LEU A 187 -1.22 4.55 14.96
N HIS A 188 -1.02 3.91 16.09
CA HIS A 188 0.03 2.90 16.27
C HIS A 188 -0.38 1.60 15.55
N PRO A 189 0.56 0.80 15.00
CA PRO A 189 0.22 -0.44 14.31
C PRO A 189 -0.68 -1.41 15.09
N SER A 190 -0.57 -1.44 16.43
CA SER A 190 -1.42 -2.27 17.31
C SER A 190 -2.88 -1.83 17.35
N GLU A 191 -3.17 -0.59 16.95
CA GLU A 191 -4.54 -0.07 16.84
C GLU A 191 -5.17 -0.44 15.49
N GLY A 192 -4.43 -1.13 14.61
CA GLY A 192 -4.89 -1.52 13.27
C GLY A 192 -6.24 -2.26 13.22
N PRO A 193 -6.58 -3.15 14.18
CA PRO A 193 -7.90 -3.78 14.23
C PRO A 193 -9.08 -2.79 14.35
N THR A 194 -8.84 -1.53 14.69
CA THR A 194 -9.88 -0.47 14.73
C THR A 194 -10.12 0.21 13.37
N LEU A 195 -9.27 -0.01 12.36
CA LEU A 195 -9.42 0.62 11.04
C LEU A 195 -10.76 0.32 10.35
N PRO A 196 -11.35 -0.90 10.45
CA PRO A 196 -12.63 -1.17 9.79
C PRO A 196 -13.78 -0.28 10.28
N SER A 197 -13.77 0.18 11.54
CA SER A 197 -14.78 1.13 12.04
C SER A 197 -14.67 2.52 11.42
N LEU A 198 -13.57 2.80 10.70
CA LEU A 198 -13.36 4.01 9.90
C LEU A 198 -13.59 3.74 8.40
N GLY A 199 -14.13 2.57 8.03
CA GLY A 199 -14.33 2.16 6.65
C GLY A 199 -13.04 1.75 5.91
N ILE A 200 -11.96 1.46 6.65
CA ILE A 200 -10.64 1.13 6.07
C ILE A 200 -10.26 -0.31 6.43
N GLY A 201 -10.11 -1.16 5.42
CA GLY A 201 -9.59 -2.52 5.57
C GLY A 201 -8.10 -2.63 5.26
N SER A 202 -7.47 -3.70 5.73
CA SER A 202 -6.07 -4.03 5.43
C SER A 202 -5.86 -5.52 5.23
N THR A 203 -5.19 -5.89 4.14
CA THR A 203 -4.83 -7.28 3.81
C THR A 203 -3.53 -7.33 3.00
N ASN A 204 -3.03 -8.52 2.68
CA ASN A 204 -1.91 -8.74 1.77
C ASN A 204 -2.29 -9.71 0.64
N LEU A 205 -1.63 -9.56 -0.52
CA LEU A 205 -1.78 -10.52 -1.62
C LEU A 205 -1.14 -11.88 -1.28
N VAL A 206 0.03 -11.87 -0.65
CA VAL A 206 0.77 -13.08 -0.25
C VAL A 206 0.87 -13.12 1.27
N GLU A 207 0.53 -14.26 1.86
CA GLU A 207 0.42 -14.44 3.30
C GLU A 207 1.81 -14.56 3.96
N ARG A 208 2.75 -15.24 3.31
CA ARG A 208 4.05 -15.55 3.90
C ARG A 208 4.95 -14.32 4.06
N PRO A 209 5.76 -14.27 5.13
CA PRO A 209 6.69 -13.17 5.34
C PRO A 209 7.95 -13.27 4.46
N THR A 210 8.48 -12.10 4.08
CA THR A 210 9.82 -11.96 3.47
C THR A 210 10.49 -10.66 3.93
N ALA A 211 11.79 -10.50 3.69
CA ALA A 211 12.49 -9.25 3.96
C ALA A 211 12.26 -8.20 2.85
N GLU A 212 12.13 -8.66 1.61
CA GLU A 212 11.96 -7.83 0.41
C GLU A 212 10.96 -8.44 -0.58
N MET A 213 10.31 -7.60 -1.37
CA MET A 213 9.35 -8.03 -2.41
C MET A 213 10.01 -8.94 -3.45
N SER A 214 11.29 -8.75 -3.77
CA SER A 214 11.99 -9.52 -4.80
C SER A 214 12.16 -11.01 -4.44
N GLU A 215 11.96 -11.36 -3.17
CA GLU A 215 11.99 -12.74 -2.67
C GLU A 215 10.71 -13.54 -3.01
N ILE A 216 9.72 -12.89 -3.64
CA ILE A 216 8.45 -13.49 -4.05
C ILE A 216 8.37 -13.53 -5.57
N SER A 217 8.06 -14.71 -6.13
CA SER A 217 7.95 -14.88 -7.58
C SER A 217 6.65 -14.29 -8.13
N ASN A 218 6.66 -13.92 -9.42
CA ASN A 218 5.42 -13.48 -10.10
C ASN A 218 4.35 -14.57 -10.13
N GLN A 219 4.77 -15.83 -10.27
CA GLN A 219 3.85 -16.98 -10.29
C GLN A 219 3.17 -17.16 -8.93
N GLU A 220 3.93 -17.00 -7.85
CA GLU A 220 3.39 -17.07 -6.49
C GLU A 220 2.36 -15.95 -6.24
N MET A 221 2.68 -14.70 -6.59
CA MET A 221 1.71 -13.60 -6.48
C MET A 221 0.45 -13.87 -7.33
N ALA A 222 0.62 -14.35 -8.57
CA ALA A 222 -0.49 -14.64 -9.47
C ALA A 222 -1.41 -15.74 -8.92
N ALA A 223 -0.86 -16.77 -8.29
CA ALA A 223 -1.60 -17.86 -7.68
C ALA A 223 -2.50 -17.40 -6.50
N ARG A 224 -2.16 -16.28 -5.85
CA ARG A 224 -2.92 -15.74 -4.71
C ARG A 224 -4.02 -14.76 -5.11
N VAL A 225 -4.02 -14.26 -6.34
CA VAL A 225 -5.05 -13.31 -6.82
C VAL A 225 -6.49 -13.82 -6.63
N PRO A 226 -6.83 -15.09 -6.94
CA PRO A 226 -8.18 -15.60 -6.70
C PRO A 226 -8.60 -15.58 -5.23
N GLY A 227 -7.65 -15.75 -4.30
CA GLY A 227 -7.92 -15.65 -2.86
C GLY A 227 -8.27 -14.22 -2.45
N LEU A 228 -7.48 -13.25 -2.91
CA LEU A 228 -7.76 -11.83 -2.71
C LEU A 228 -9.13 -11.43 -3.29
N LEU A 229 -9.42 -11.81 -4.53
CA LEU A 229 -10.69 -11.46 -5.18
C LEU A 229 -11.89 -12.07 -4.45
N ARG A 230 -11.76 -13.26 -3.83
CA ARG A 230 -12.82 -13.83 -2.99
C ARG A 230 -13.11 -12.97 -1.76
N LYS A 231 -12.08 -12.45 -1.10
CA LYS A 231 -12.25 -11.49 0.02
C LYS A 231 -12.96 -10.22 -0.45
N VAL A 232 -12.56 -9.70 -1.61
CA VAL A 232 -13.14 -8.48 -2.22
C VAL A 232 -14.62 -8.68 -2.56
N VAL A 233 -14.99 -9.80 -3.17
CA VAL A 233 -16.39 -10.12 -3.50
C VAL A 233 -17.23 -10.31 -2.24
N ARG A 234 -16.66 -10.93 -1.20
CA ARG A 234 -17.35 -11.15 0.09
C ARG A 234 -17.65 -9.83 0.80
N HIS A 235 -16.63 -8.99 0.99
CA HIS A 235 -16.72 -7.78 1.81
C HIS A 235 -17.17 -6.53 1.04
N LYS A 236 -17.25 -6.63 -0.29
CA LYS A 236 -17.75 -5.58 -1.20
C LYS A 236 -17.20 -4.17 -0.90
N PRO A 237 -15.87 -3.97 -0.76
CA PRO A 237 -15.33 -2.64 -0.53
C PRO A 237 -15.62 -1.73 -1.73
N LYS A 238 -15.83 -0.43 -1.52
CA LYS A 238 -16.02 0.52 -2.64
C LYS A 238 -14.76 0.64 -3.51
N ILE A 239 -13.59 0.64 -2.87
CA ILE A 239 -12.28 0.71 -3.54
C ILE A 239 -11.38 -0.44 -3.07
N LEU A 240 -10.78 -1.17 -4.00
CA LEU A 240 -9.62 -2.04 -3.75
C LEU A 240 -8.33 -1.27 -4.12
N ALA A 241 -7.55 -0.89 -3.11
CA ALA A 241 -6.35 -0.08 -3.28
C ALA A 241 -5.08 -0.89 -3.04
N PHE A 242 -4.24 -1.02 -4.07
CA PHE A 242 -2.99 -1.77 -4.02
C PHE A 242 -1.82 -0.90 -3.52
N VAL A 243 -1.24 -1.24 -2.37
CA VAL A 243 -0.08 -0.57 -1.77
C VAL A 243 1.22 -1.08 -2.41
N GLY A 244 1.36 -0.83 -3.71
CA GLY A 244 2.51 -1.22 -4.52
C GLY A 244 2.14 -1.51 -5.98
N MET A 245 2.85 -0.88 -6.92
CA MET A 245 2.56 -1.02 -8.35
C MET A 245 2.69 -2.45 -8.86
N LYS A 246 3.62 -3.23 -8.30
CA LYS A 246 3.89 -4.60 -8.77
C LYS A 246 2.70 -5.53 -8.56
N ILE A 247 2.06 -5.47 -7.40
CA ILE A 247 0.89 -6.30 -7.10
C ILE A 247 -0.35 -5.83 -7.86
N CYS A 248 -0.49 -4.51 -8.09
CA CYS A 248 -1.51 -3.98 -8.97
C CYS A 248 -1.35 -4.54 -10.39
N GLU A 249 -0.13 -4.61 -10.92
CA GLU A 249 0.17 -5.19 -12.23
C GLU A 249 -0.20 -6.68 -12.29
N VAL A 250 0.12 -7.45 -11.25
CA VAL A 250 -0.22 -8.87 -11.18
C VAL A 250 -1.74 -9.08 -11.20
N VAL A 251 -2.48 -8.31 -10.41
CA VAL A 251 -3.95 -8.43 -10.36
C VAL A 251 -4.59 -7.97 -11.67
N LEU A 252 -4.17 -6.85 -12.23
CA LEU A 252 -4.69 -6.39 -13.52
C LEU A 252 -4.38 -7.37 -14.65
N ARG A 253 -3.22 -8.04 -14.61
CA ARG A 253 -2.87 -9.10 -15.57
C ARG A 253 -3.77 -10.32 -15.41
N TYR A 254 -4.08 -10.71 -14.18
CA TYR A 254 -5.03 -11.78 -13.92
C TYR A 254 -6.40 -11.44 -14.54
N LEU A 255 -6.94 -10.26 -14.25
CA LEU A 255 -8.23 -9.79 -14.77
C LEU A 255 -8.24 -9.70 -16.31
N HIS A 256 -7.19 -9.11 -16.89
CA HIS A 256 -7.02 -9.02 -18.34
C HIS A 256 -7.01 -10.38 -19.04
N ASN A 257 -6.48 -11.41 -18.36
CA ASN A 257 -6.34 -12.74 -18.91
C ASN A 257 -7.59 -13.62 -18.73
N LEU A 258 -8.56 -13.21 -17.90
CA LEU A 258 -9.82 -13.93 -17.73
C LEU A 258 -10.47 -14.24 -19.09
N PRO A 259 -11.12 -15.41 -19.26
CA PRO A 259 -11.88 -15.72 -20.46
C PRO A 259 -12.92 -14.62 -20.71
N ARG A 260 -12.97 -14.09 -21.93
CA ARG A 260 -14.08 -13.23 -22.32
C ARG A 260 -15.27 -14.14 -22.54
N ARG A 261 -16.40 -13.90 -21.87
CA ARG A 261 -17.67 -14.47 -22.32
C ARG A 261 -17.81 -14.08 -23.79
N SER A 262 -17.91 -15.06 -24.68
CA SER A 262 -18.38 -14.80 -26.03
C SER A 262 -19.72 -14.11 -25.87
N ALA A 263 -19.86 -12.89 -26.39
CA ALA A 263 -21.18 -12.37 -26.65
C ALA A 263 -21.93 -13.47 -27.42
N SER A 264 -23.17 -13.72 -27.02
CA SER A 264 -24.04 -14.78 -27.54
C SER A 264 -23.86 -14.97 -29.05
N SER A 265 -23.62 -16.23 -29.42
CA SER A 265 -23.55 -16.72 -30.78
C SER A 265 -24.82 -16.36 -31.56
N THR A 266 -24.77 -15.26 -32.30
CA THR A 266 -25.63 -14.99 -33.46
C THR A 266 -24.80 -14.26 -34.52
N SER A 267 -23.86 -15.00 -35.11
CA SER A 267 -23.49 -14.93 -36.54
C SER A 267 -22.24 -15.77 -36.73
N SER A 268 -22.43 -16.86 -37.47
CA SER A 268 -21.38 -17.71 -38.01
C SER A 268 -20.59 -16.94 -39.06
N THR A 269 -19.50 -16.30 -38.66
CA THR A 269 -18.42 -15.98 -39.57
C THR A 269 -17.11 -16.26 -38.86
N SER A 270 -16.38 -17.25 -39.37
CA SER A 270 -15.08 -17.67 -38.89
C SER A 270 -14.05 -16.54 -39.04
N THR A 271 -13.94 -15.69 -38.04
CA THR A 271 -12.77 -14.82 -37.85
C THR A 271 -11.90 -15.45 -36.79
N SER A 272 -10.65 -15.75 -37.17
CA SER A 272 -9.58 -16.17 -36.26
C SER A 272 -9.60 -15.33 -34.97
N PRO A 273 -9.33 -15.89 -33.78
CA PRO A 273 -9.38 -15.15 -32.53
C PRO A 273 -8.49 -13.91 -32.64
N GLY A 274 -9.10 -12.73 -32.74
CA GLY A 274 -8.36 -11.48 -32.87
C GLY A 274 -7.37 -11.35 -31.72
N ARG A 275 -6.11 -11.03 -32.04
CA ARG A 275 -5.03 -10.85 -31.06
C ARG A 275 -5.51 -9.90 -29.96
N ARG A 276 -5.53 -10.38 -28.71
CA ARG A 276 -5.88 -9.55 -27.54
C ARG A 276 -5.00 -8.30 -27.54
N LYS A 277 -5.62 -7.13 -27.32
CA LYS A 277 -4.88 -5.88 -27.08
C LYS A 277 -3.92 -6.08 -25.93
N ALA A 278 -2.76 -5.44 -25.99
CA ALA A 278 -1.80 -5.49 -24.89
C ALA A 278 -2.40 -4.87 -23.63
N MET A 279 -2.10 -5.44 -22.46
CA MET A 279 -2.53 -4.89 -21.19
C MET A 279 -1.94 -3.48 -21.00
N PRO A 280 -2.75 -2.48 -20.60
CA PRO A 280 -2.25 -1.16 -20.28
C PRO A 280 -1.18 -1.20 -19.18
N LYS A 281 -0.21 -0.27 -19.25
CA LYS A 281 0.78 -0.11 -18.17
C LYS A 281 0.08 0.45 -16.93
N VAL A 282 0.40 -0.12 -15.77
CA VAL A 282 -0.06 0.36 -14.47
C VAL A 282 0.47 1.76 -14.19
N LYS A 283 -0.40 2.65 -13.73
CA LYS A 283 -0.08 4.01 -13.29
C LYS A 283 -0.60 4.22 -11.88
N ILE A 284 -0.05 5.18 -11.15
CA ILE A 284 -0.62 5.60 -9.86
C ILE A 284 -2.02 6.22 -10.07
N GLY A 285 -2.98 5.85 -9.23
CA GLY A 285 -4.37 6.31 -9.28
C GLY A 285 -5.36 5.22 -9.68
N VAL A 286 -6.54 5.63 -10.17
CA VAL A 286 -7.62 4.74 -10.61
C VAL A 286 -7.17 3.94 -11.84
N GLN A 287 -7.48 2.64 -11.85
CA GLN A 287 -7.13 1.73 -12.94
C GLN A 287 -8.30 1.58 -13.94
N PRO A 288 -8.03 1.25 -15.22
CA PRO A 288 -9.05 1.08 -16.25
C PRO A 288 -9.81 -0.26 -16.11
N VAL A 289 -10.16 -0.65 -14.88
CA VAL A 289 -10.85 -1.90 -14.57
C VAL A 289 -11.78 -1.66 -13.38
N VAL A 290 -13.02 -2.12 -13.51
CA VAL A 290 -14.00 -2.15 -12.42
C VAL A 290 -14.56 -3.55 -12.26
N ILE A 291 -14.88 -3.94 -11.02
CA ILE A 291 -15.62 -5.18 -10.75
C ILE A 291 -17.08 -4.80 -10.52
N SER A 292 -17.99 -5.38 -11.30
CA SER A 292 -19.43 -5.17 -11.19
C SER A 292 -20.01 -6.24 -10.28
N LEU A 293 -20.47 -5.82 -9.10
CA LEU A 293 -21.35 -6.58 -8.24
C LEU A 293 -22.70 -6.63 -8.95
N GLY A 294 -23.27 -7.83 -9.11
CA GLY A 294 -24.55 -8.02 -9.80
C GLY A 294 -25.71 -7.23 -9.16
N ASP A 295 -26.87 -7.24 -9.80
CA ASP A 295 -28.09 -6.63 -9.26
C ASP A 295 -28.57 -7.42 -8.03
N ASP A 296 -28.21 -6.93 -6.85
CA ASP A 296 -28.77 -7.40 -5.57
C ASP A 296 -30.19 -6.80 -5.32
N GLY A 297 -30.84 -6.21 -6.33
CA GLY A 297 -32.14 -5.55 -6.21
C GLY A 297 -32.12 -4.12 -5.65
N LEU A 298 -30.94 -3.50 -5.55
CA LEU A 298 -30.77 -2.06 -5.28
C LEU A 298 -30.70 -1.26 -6.59
N GLU A 299 -31.16 -0.01 -6.59
CA GLU A 299 -31.38 0.86 -7.78
C GLU A 299 -30.15 1.12 -8.69
N ALA A 300 -28.96 0.60 -8.36
CA ALA A 300 -27.82 0.52 -9.27
C ALA A 300 -26.88 -0.66 -8.91
N PRO A 301 -26.32 -1.37 -9.92
CA PRO A 301 -25.35 -2.44 -9.68
C PRO A 301 -24.09 -1.89 -9.03
N GLY A 302 -23.70 -2.45 -7.90
CA GLY A 302 -22.54 -1.99 -7.13
C GLY A 302 -21.23 -2.14 -7.92
N LYS A 303 -20.36 -1.13 -7.86
CA LYS A 303 -19.03 -1.18 -8.48
C LYS A 303 -17.95 -1.23 -7.41
N ILE A 304 -16.90 -2.01 -7.67
CA ILE A 304 -15.64 -1.95 -6.94
C ILE A 304 -14.57 -1.37 -7.86
N TYR A 305 -14.01 -0.25 -7.45
CA TYR A 305 -12.95 0.43 -8.19
C TYR A 305 -11.58 -0.10 -7.82
N LEU A 306 -10.68 -0.25 -8.80
CA LEU A 306 -9.29 -0.62 -8.55
C LEU A 306 -8.40 0.62 -8.53
N TRP A 307 -7.54 0.71 -7.53
CA TRP A 307 -6.68 1.87 -7.32
C TRP A 307 -5.24 1.46 -7.02
N CYS A 308 -4.26 2.19 -7.54
CA CYS A 308 -2.85 1.87 -7.40
C CYS A 308 -2.09 2.95 -6.64
N LEU A 309 -1.40 2.55 -5.57
CA LEU A 309 -0.49 3.36 -4.78
C LEU A 309 0.98 2.98 -5.01
N PRO A 310 1.93 3.89 -4.79
CA PRO A 310 3.32 3.51 -4.59
C PRO A 310 3.44 2.70 -3.28
N SER A 311 4.44 1.82 -3.19
CA SER A 311 4.69 1.10 -1.94
C SER A 311 5.07 2.09 -0.83
N THR A 312 4.51 1.88 0.36
CA THR A 312 4.79 2.69 1.56
C THR A 312 6.16 2.43 2.18
N SER A 313 6.89 1.40 1.73
CA SER A 313 8.25 1.11 2.18
C SER A 313 9.21 2.27 1.89
N ALA A 314 10.04 2.65 2.87
CA ALA A 314 11.11 3.62 2.68
C ALA A 314 12.21 3.14 1.71
N ARG A 315 12.21 1.85 1.33
CA ARG A 315 13.10 1.32 0.28
C ARG A 315 12.77 1.89 -1.11
N VAL A 316 11.53 2.30 -1.33
CA VAL A 316 11.13 2.97 -2.58
C VAL A 316 11.52 4.44 -2.49
N VAL A 317 12.58 4.78 -3.22
CA VAL A 317 13.16 6.14 -3.24
C VAL A 317 12.54 7.05 -4.30
N GLU A 318 11.81 6.49 -5.27
CA GLU A 318 11.14 7.25 -6.33
C GLU A 318 10.03 8.16 -5.77
N TYR A 319 9.38 7.73 -4.69
CA TYR A 319 8.33 8.48 -4.01
C TYR A 319 8.73 8.72 -2.55
N GLN A 320 9.00 9.99 -2.21
CA GLN A 320 9.27 10.37 -0.83
C GLN A 320 7.96 10.46 -0.03
N LEU A 321 8.06 10.63 1.30
CA LEU A 321 6.87 10.70 2.16
C LEU A 321 5.87 11.76 1.67
N VAL A 322 6.34 12.97 1.32
CA VAL A 322 5.49 14.06 0.83
C VAL A 322 4.74 13.68 -0.45
N ASP A 323 5.39 12.96 -1.37
CA ASP A 323 4.76 12.51 -2.61
C ASP A 323 3.69 11.45 -2.31
N LYS A 324 4.02 10.49 -1.43
CA LYS A 324 3.10 9.46 -0.99
C LYS A 324 1.87 10.08 -0.33
N VAL A 325 2.04 11.01 0.60
CA VAL A 325 0.92 11.71 1.26
C VAL A 325 0.01 12.39 0.24
N LYS A 326 0.57 13.14 -0.73
CA LYS A 326 -0.23 13.76 -1.81
C LYS A 326 -1.04 12.76 -2.62
N ILE A 327 -0.45 11.59 -2.91
CA ILE A 327 -1.15 10.53 -3.63
C ILE A 327 -2.28 9.95 -2.76
N TRP A 328 -2.01 9.67 -1.49
CA TRP A 328 -3.02 9.17 -0.55
C TRP A 328 -4.15 10.17 -0.30
N THR A 329 -3.89 11.48 -0.31
CA THR A 329 -4.94 12.50 -0.28
C THR A 329 -5.87 12.41 -1.49
N ARG A 330 -5.37 12.00 -2.67
CA ARG A 330 -6.24 11.73 -3.83
C ARG A 330 -7.11 10.49 -3.62
N LEU A 331 -6.60 9.45 -2.95
CA LEU A 331 -7.44 8.31 -2.52
C LEU A 331 -8.62 8.81 -1.71
N LYS A 332 -8.30 9.64 -0.72
CA LYS A 332 -9.27 10.11 0.26
C LYS A 332 -10.34 10.95 -0.42
N ALA A 333 -9.96 11.78 -1.39
CA ALA A 333 -10.91 12.52 -2.22
C ALA A 333 -11.84 11.58 -3.02
N ASP A 334 -11.29 10.52 -3.64
CA ASP A 334 -12.09 9.51 -4.35
C ASP A 334 -13.03 8.75 -3.39
N MET A 335 -12.56 8.40 -2.19
CA MET A 335 -13.38 7.79 -1.13
C MET A 335 -14.52 8.71 -0.69
N ASP A 336 -14.22 9.98 -0.46
CA ASP A 336 -15.21 10.97 -0.01
C ASP A 336 -16.27 11.22 -1.08
N ARG A 337 -15.88 11.25 -2.35
CA ARG A 337 -16.80 11.37 -3.49
C ARG A 337 -17.82 10.24 -3.51
N LEU A 338 -17.36 8.99 -3.35
CA LEU A 338 -18.22 7.81 -3.33
C LEU A 338 -19.07 7.71 -2.05
N ALA A 339 -18.62 8.31 -0.95
CA ALA A 339 -19.38 8.37 0.30
C ALA A 339 -20.51 9.43 0.23
N GLN A 340 -20.27 10.56 -0.44
CA GLN A 340 -21.25 11.63 -0.62
C GLN A 340 -22.34 11.26 -1.63
N ASP A 341 -21.96 10.61 -2.72
CA ASP A 341 -22.88 10.15 -3.76
C ASP A 341 -22.56 8.70 -4.14
N PRO A 342 -23.29 7.72 -3.60
CA PRO A 342 -23.11 6.31 -3.94
C PRO A 342 -23.40 5.98 -5.41
N SER A 343 -24.12 6.86 -6.13
CA SER A 343 -24.40 6.72 -7.56
C SER A 343 -23.30 7.33 -8.44
N ALA A 344 -22.42 8.15 -7.86
CA ALA A 344 -21.32 8.76 -8.58
C ALA A 344 -20.32 7.72 -9.08
N ASP A 345 -19.77 7.98 -10.27
CA ASP A 345 -18.64 7.26 -10.81
C ASP A 345 -17.33 8.00 -10.48
N LEU A 346 -16.23 7.25 -10.40
CA LEU A 346 -14.90 7.86 -10.36
C LEU A 346 -14.50 8.33 -11.76
N ASP A 347 -13.48 9.18 -11.84
CA ASP A 347 -12.93 9.61 -13.13
C ASP A 347 -12.14 8.46 -13.78
N LEU A 348 -12.88 7.51 -14.37
CA LEU A 348 -12.36 6.27 -14.95
C LEU A 348 -11.53 6.56 -16.21
N PRO A 349 -10.36 5.91 -16.39
CA PRO A 349 -9.59 6.08 -17.62
C PRO A 349 -10.34 5.55 -18.86
N GLU A 350 -10.05 6.12 -20.03
CA GLU A 350 -10.62 5.67 -21.30
C GLU A 350 -10.32 4.17 -21.55
N GLY A 351 -11.34 3.45 -22.03
CA GLY A 351 -11.24 2.01 -22.28
C GLY A 351 -11.35 1.14 -21.02
N THR A 352 -11.94 1.68 -19.94
CA THR A 352 -12.21 0.90 -18.72
C THR A 352 -13.06 -0.33 -19.01
N VAL A 353 -12.65 -1.48 -18.47
CA VAL A 353 -13.33 -2.76 -18.63
C VAL A 353 -14.05 -3.14 -17.34
N ALA A 354 -15.34 -3.44 -17.44
CA ALA A 354 -16.12 -3.99 -16.34
C ALA A 354 -16.04 -5.52 -16.32
N HIS A 355 -15.73 -6.09 -15.16
CA HIS A 355 -15.73 -7.53 -14.92
C HIS A 355 -16.87 -7.88 -13.97
N PRO A 356 -17.89 -8.63 -14.39
CA PRO A 356 -18.91 -9.11 -13.49
C PRO A 356 -18.31 -10.14 -12.53
N VAL A 357 -18.82 -10.23 -11.29
CA VAL A 357 -18.29 -11.12 -10.24
C VAL A 357 -18.17 -12.57 -10.71
N GLU A 358 -19.14 -13.05 -11.50
CA GLU A 358 -19.18 -14.42 -12.01
C GLU A 358 -18.02 -14.72 -12.97
N ALA A 359 -17.46 -13.70 -13.63
CA ALA A 359 -16.32 -13.86 -14.52
C ALA A 359 -14.98 -13.95 -13.78
N LEU A 360 -14.91 -13.56 -12.50
CA LEU A 360 -13.65 -13.56 -11.72
C LEU A 360 -13.17 -14.97 -11.37
N PHE A 361 -14.12 -15.90 -11.23
CA PHE A 361 -13.89 -17.29 -10.86
C PHE A 361 -14.48 -18.18 -11.95
N PRO A 362 -13.87 -18.21 -13.15
CA PRO A 362 -14.29 -19.16 -14.18
C PRO A 362 -14.26 -20.55 -13.53
N ALA A 363 -15.36 -21.29 -13.67
CA ALA A 363 -15.41 -22.67 -13.21
C ALA A 363 -14.12 -23.35 -13.67
N GLN A 364 -13.36 -23.93 -12.74
CA GLN A 364 -12.36 -24.90 -13.14
C GLN A 364 -13.12 -25.85 -14.05
N GLN A 365 -12.77 -25.89 -15.34
CA GLN A 365 -13.41 -26.82 -16.26
C GLN A 365 -13.38 -28.16 -15.53
N SER A 366 -14.55 -28.66 -15.15
CA SER A 366 -14.69 -30.02 -14.64
C SER A 366 -14.24 -30.88 -15.80
N GLY A 367 -12.96 -31.21 -15.79
CA GLY A 367 -12.32 -32.02 -16.81
C GLY A 367 -12.84 -33.44 -16.66
N THR A 368 -14.04 -33.70 -17.18
CA THR A 368 -14.25 -34.94 -17.91
C THR A 368 -13.57 -34.79 -19.26
N ALA A 369 -12.24 -34.86 -19.25
CA ALA A 369 -11.41 -34.97 -20.43
C ALA A 369 -10.12 -35.71 -20.05
N GLY A 370 -10.17 -37.04 -20.22
CA GLY A 370 -9.01 -37.89 -20.39
C GLY A 370 -8.11 -38.00 -19.17
N SER A 371 -8.34 -39.04 -18.36
CA SER A 371 -7.21 -39.78 -17.80
C SER A 371 -6.22 -40.00 -18.95
N ARG A 372 -5.08 -39.31 -18.93
CA ARG A 372 -3.88 -39.87 -19.55
C ARG A 372 -3.62 -41.11 -18.73
N ALA A 373 -4.20 -42.22 -19.17
CA ALA A 373 -3.91 -43.53 -18.64
C ALA A 373 -2.42 -43.76 -18.91
N TYR A 374 -1.60 -43.43 -17.92
CA TYR A 374 -0.29 -44.03 -17.82
C TYR A 374 -0.59 -45.50 -17.54
N THR A 375 -0.53 -46.32 -18.58
CA THR A 375 -0.56 -47.76 -18.39
C THR A 375 0.79 -48.12 -17.81
N VAL A 376 0.84 -48.31 -16.49
CA VAL A 376 1.98 -48.92 -15.83
C VAL A 376 1.94 -50.39 -16.16
N THR A 377 2.62 -50.79 -17.24
CA THR A 377 2.93 -52.19 -17.48
C THR A 377 4.02 -52.60 -16.50
N LEU A 378 3.67 -53.49 -15.57
CA LEU A 378 4.64 -54.21 -14.75
C LEU A 378 5.49 -55.07 -15.69
N VAL A 379 6.72 -54.64 -15.93
CA VAL A 379 7.72 -55.48 -16.59
C VAL A 379 8.00 -56.63 -15.63
N LYS A 380 7.77 -57.86 -16.08
CA LYS A 380 8.11 -59.05 -15.32
C LYS A 380 9.63 -59.10 -15.15
N GLU A 381 10.07 -59.48 -13.96
CA GLU A 381 11.48 -59.53 -13.53
C GLU A 381 12.37 -60.43 -14.43
N GLU A 382 11.75 -61.26 -15.26
CA GLU A 382 12.35 -62.20 -16.20
C GLU A 382 12.86 -61.55 -17.50
N ASP A 383 12.36 -60.37 -17.89
CA ASP A 383 12.81 -59.65 -19.11
C ASP A 383 14.01 -58.71 -18.88
N LEU A 384 14.53 -58.62 -17.65
CA LEU A 384 15.73 -57.84 -17.30
C LEU A 384 17.03 -58.67 -17.33
N ARG A 385 16.98 -59.93 -17.80
CA ARG A 385 18.12 -60.85 -17.81
C ARG A 385 18.57 -61.29 -19.20
N GLU A 386 18.66 -60.38 -20.15
CA GLU A 386 19.46 -60.60 -21.35
C GLU A 386 20.34 -59.37 -21.62
N GLY A 387 21.48 -59.30 -20.93
CA GLY A 387 22.38 -58.18 -21.13
C GLY A 387 23.57 -58.05 -20.18
N GLU A 388 24.01 -59.11 -19.49
CA GLU A 388 25.30 -59.08 -18.78
C GLU A 388 26.18 -60.28 -19.14
N SER A 389 27.06 -60.06 -20.11
CA SER A 389 28.27 -60.85 -20.32
C SER A 389 29.40 -59.92 -20.76
N MET A 390 30.06 -59.25 -19.80
CA MET A 390 31.51 -59.32 -19.61
C MET A 390 32.03 -58.24 -18.64
N THR A 391 32.60 -58.74 -17.54
CA THR A 391 33.78 -58.23 -16.82
C THR A 391 33.71 -56.99 -15.92
N ARG A 392 33.59 -57.30 -14.62
CA ARG A 392 34.50 -56.97 -13.48
C ARG A 392 34.48 -55.56 -12.84
N ARG A 393 34.01 -55.62 -11.58
CA ARG A 393 34.49 -55.01 -10.33
C ARG A 393 34.07 -53.56 -9.99
N GLY A 394 33.18 -53.47 -9.00
CA GLY A 394 33.33 -52.58 -7.84
C GLY A 394 32.33 -51.41 -7.73
N GLU A 395 31.49 -51.48 -6.69
CA GLU A 395 30.79 -50.39 -5.99
C GLU A 395 29.53 -49.70 -6.60
N GLU A 396 28.40 -50.02 -5.93
CA GLU A 396 27.15 -49.27 -5.67
C GLU A 396 26.59 -48.30 -6.72
N ALA A 397 25.56 -48.77 -7.46
CA ALA A 397 24.70 -47.96 -8.32
C ALA A 397 23.42 -47.51 -7.59
N ARG A 398 23.17 -46.18 -7.59
CA ARG A 398 21.87 -45.56 -7.32
C ARG A 398 20.97 -45.72 -8.56
N PRO A 399 19.64 -45.93 -8.44
CA PRO A 399 18.79 -46.05 -9.61
C PRO A 399 18.66 -44.70 -10.34
N ALA A 400 19.04 -44.69 -11.62
CA ALA A 400 18.85 -43.57 -12.54
C ALA A 400 17.41 -43.56 -13.08
N MET A 401 16.71 -42.43 -12.94
CA MET A 401 15.46 -42.18 -13.67
C MET A 401 15.79 -41.51 -15.00
N GLU A 402 15.42 -42.14 -16.11
CA GLU A 402 15.49 -41.54 -17.44
C GLU A 402 14.09 -41.04 -17.83
N ILE A 403 13.92 -39.72 -17.92
CA ILE A 403 12.70 -39.08 -18.45
C ILE A 403 13.01 -38.66 -19.89
N LYS A 404 12.51 -39.43 -20.86
CA LYS A 404 12.46 -38.97 -22.26
C LYS A 404 11.21 -38.13 -22.48
N LYS A 405 11.42 -36.97 -23.09
CA LYS A 405 10.38 -35.97 -23.41
C LYS A 405 10.14 -36.04 -24.92
N GLU A 406 8.90 -36.29 -25.32
CA GLU A 406 8.40 -35.92 -26.66
C GLU A 406 7.53 -34.67 -26.55
#